data_AF-A0A7N5P3J7-F1
#
_entry.id   AF-A0A7N5P3J7-F1
#
_cell.length_a   1.000
_cell.length_b   1.000
_cell.length_c   1.000
_cell.angle_alpha   90.00
_cell.angle_beta   90.00
_cell.angle_gamma   90.00
#
_symmetry.space_group_name_H-M   'P 1'
#
loop_
_entity.id
_entity.type
_entity.pdbx_description
1 polymer ?
#
loop_
_entity_poly.entity_id
_entity_poly.type
_entity_poly.pdbx_seq_one_letter_code
_entity_poly.pdbx_strand_id
1 'polypeptide(L)' 'MQNDAHELLHLYLAWKCSSSNRIIGTKGHASIQMNMAEVDKVIGRFNVRNLCSLWAHLQDG' A
#
# COMPACT_ATOMS: atom_id res chain seq x y z
N MET A 1 6.86 3.76 -16.40
CA MET A 1 7.67 4.01 -17.59
C MET A 1 7.05 3.24 -18.73
N GLN A 2 6.49 4.05 -19.62
CA GLN A 2 5.97 3.65 -20.90
C GLN A 2 6.92 4.24 -21.95
N ASN A 3 7.22 3.50 -23.01
CA ASN A 3 8.06 4.01 -24.10
C ASN A 3 7.22 4.85 -25.09
N ASP A 4 7.88 5.42 -26.11
CA ASP A 4 7.23 6.21 -27.16
C ASP A 4 6.30 5.37 -28.05
N ALA A 5 6.46 4.04 -28.05
CA ALA A 5 5.56 3.08 -28.71
C ALA A 5 4.36 2.67 -27.83
N HIS A 6 4.15 3.35 -26.70
CA HIS A 6 3.09 3.10 -25.73
C HIS A 6 3.16 1.75 -24.97
N GLU A 7 4.31 1.10 -24.92
CA GLU A 7 4.51 -0.18 -24.23
C GLU A 7 5.02 0.01 -22.80
N LEU A 8 4.54 -0.82 -21.86
CA LEU A 8 4.98 -0.82 -20.45
C LEU A 8 6.27 -1.63 -20.28
N LEU A 9 7.37 -0.97 -19.94
CA LEU A 9 8.70 -1.60 -19.83
C LEU A 9 9.12 -1.98 -18.39
N HIS A 10 8.26 -1.79 -17.39
CA HIS A 10 8.59 -2.17 -16.02
C HIS A 10 8.34 -3.64 -15.75
N LEU A 11 9.26 -4.28 -15.03
CA LEU A 11 9.06 -5.61 -14.45
C LEU A 11 7.90 -5.62 -13.43
N TYR A 12 7.79 -4.58 -12.60
CA TYR A 12 6.71 -4.40 -11.64
C TYR A 12 6.57 -2.92 -11.23
N LEU A 13 5.43 -2.57 -10.63
CA LEU A 13 5.20 -1.28 -10.00
C LEU A 13 5.40 -1.40 -8.50
N ALA A 14 6.36 -0.66 -7.96
CA ALA A 14 6.68 -0.70 -6.53
C ALA A 14 5.59 -0.03 -5.69
N TRP A 15 5.39 -0.55 -4.48
CA TRP A 15 4.49 0.05 -3.49
C TRP A 15 5.02 1.40 -3.02
N LYS A 16 4.11 2.29 -2.61
CA LYS A 16 4.44 3.56 -1.98
C LYS A 16 4.01 3.54 -0.52
N CYS A 17 4.83 4.14 0.34
CA CYS A 17 4.44 4.43 1.71
C CYS A 17 3.22 5.37 1.70
N SER A 18 2.17 5.00 2.43
CA SER A 18 0.92 5.74 2.53
C SER A 18 1.10 7.08 3.25
N SER A 19 2.09 7.18 4.15
CA SER A 19 2.38 8.41 4.92
C SER A 19 3.27 9.39 4.15
N SER A 20 4.40 8.91 3.62
CA SER A 20 5.43 9.77 3.02
C SER A 20 5.43 9.79 1.48
N ASN A 21 4.60 8.98 0.83
CA ASN A 21 4.58 8.78 -0.63
C ASN A 21 5.93 8.32 -1.23
N ARG A 22 6.88 7.88 -0.37
CA ARG A 22 8.17 7.33 -0.76
C ARG A 22 8.00 5.93 -1.34
N ILE A 23 8.76 5.62 -2.40
CA ILE A 23 8.77 4.27 -2.98
C ILE A 23 9.42 3.29 -2.00
N ILE A 24 8.73 2.17 -1.76
CA ILE A 24 9.22 1.07 -0.93
C ILE A 24 10.09 0.17 -1.82
N GLY A 25 11.40 0.19 -1.56
CA GLY A 25 12.35 -0.64 -2.29
C GLY A 25 12.30 -2.11 -1.86
N THR A 26 12.86 -2.99 -2.69
CA THR A 26 12.88 -4.45 -2.48
C THR A 26 13.63 -4.90 -1.22
N LYS A 27 14.63 -4.13 -0.77
CA LYS A 27 15.36 -4.35 0.49
C LYS A 27 14.75 -3.60 1.69
N GLY A 28 13.52 -3.10 1.56
CA GLY A 28 12.80 -2.37 2.60
C GLY A 28 12.34 -3.27 3.75
N HIS A 29 13.24 -3.94 4.46
CA HIS A 29 12.90 -4.86 5.55
C HIS A 29 12.13 -4.19 6.71
N ALA A 30 12.23 -2.87 6.82
CA ALA A 30 11.50 -2.07 7.79
C ALA A 30 10.15 -1.53 7.28
N SER A 31 9.70 -1.89 6.07
CA SER A 31 8.34 -1.56 5.61
C SER A 31 7.34 -2.64 5.99
N ILE A 32 6.18 -2.22 6.47
CA ILE A 32 5.09 -3.12 6.86
C ILE A 32 3.84 -2.82 6.03
N GLN A 33 3.08 -3.87 5.72
CA GLN A 33 1.70 -3.75 5.26
C GLN A 33 0.79 -3.98 6.47
N MET A 34 -0.17 -3.08 6.68
CA MET A 34 -1.19 -3.25 7.70
C MET A 34 -2.57 -3.08 7.07
N ASN A 35 -3.45 -4.05 7.30
CA ASN A 35 -4.84 -3.96 6.88
C ASN A 35 -5.70 -3.55 8.07
N MET A 36 -6.43 -2.45 7.93
CA MET A 36 -7.43 -2.03 8.89
C MET A 36 -8.81 -2.46 8.43
N ALA A 37 -9.51 -3.12 9.34
CA ALA A 37 -10.90 -3.52 9.18
C ALA A 37 -11.83 -2.31 9.12
N GLU A 38 -12.66 -2.22 8.07
CA GLU A 38 -13.81 -1.33 8.12
C GLU A 38 -14.93 -1.98 8.94
N VAL A 39 -15.66 -1.15 9.68
CA VAL A 39 -16.74 -1.57 10.57
C VAL A 39 -18.04 -0.95 10.08
N ASP A 40 -19.12 -1.74 10.10
CA ASP A 40 -20.46 -1.22 9.81
C ASP A 40 -20.84 -0.12 10.81
N LYS A 41 -21.24 1.05 10.31
CA LYS A 41 -21.46 2.24 11.14
C LYS A 41 -22.66 2.13 12.08
N VAL A 42 -23.61 1.23 11.80
CA VAL A 42 -24.86 1.10 12.57
C VAL A 42 -24.76 -0.06 13.56
N ILE A 43 -24.28 -1.21 13.10
CA ILE A 43 -24.27 -2.47 13.86
C ILE A 43 -22.91 -2.68 14.57
N GLY A 44 -21.86 -1.96 14.17
CA GLY A 44 -20.53 -2.08 14.77
C GLY A 44 -19.83 -3.40 14.41
N ARG A 45 -20.31 -4.11 13.39
CA ARG A 45 -19.81 -5.44 13.01
C ARG A 45 -18.70 -5.32 11.98
N PHE A 46 -17.68 -6.18 12.12
CA PHE A 46 -16.58 -6.28 11.17
C PHE A 46 -17.11 -6.55 9.76
N ASN A 47 -16.68 -5.73 8.78
CA ASN A 47 -17.00 -5.91 7.38
C ASN A 47 -15.81 -6.54 6.65
N VAL A 48 -15.88 -7.85 6.41
CA VAL A 48 -14.79 -8.63 5.80
C VAL A 48 -14.44 -8.22 4.37
N ARG A 49 -15.34 -7.50 3.68
CA ARG A 49 -15.12 -7.08 2.29
C ARG A 49 -14.27 -5.83 2.17
N ASN A 50 -14.27 -4.99 3.20
CA ASN A 50 -13.63 -3.69 3.16
C ASN A 50 -12.45 -3.68 4.14
N LEU A 51 -11.25 -3.81 3.57
CA LEU A 51 -9.99 -3.63 4.27
C LEU A 51 -9.29 -2.41 3.68
N CYS A 52 -8.95 -1.45 4.54
CA CYS A 52 -8.07 -0.36 4.15
C CYS A 52 -6.62 -0.79 4.39
N SER A 53 -5.85 -0.95 3.31
CA SER A 53 -4.44 -1.34 3.40
C SER A 53 -3.54 -0.10 3.48
N LEU A 54 -2.69 -0.05 4.50
CA LEU A 54 -1.66 0.95 4.70
C LEU A 54 -0.27 0.33 4.52
N TRP A 55 0.62 1.09 3.92
CA TRP A 55 2.05 0.78 3.86
C TRP A 55 2.83 1.84 4.62
N ALA A 56 3.68 1.43 5.56
CA ALA A 56 4.47 2.36 6.37
C ALA A 56 5.90 1.83 6.57
N HIS A 57 6.87 2.73 6.75
CA HIS A 57 8.16 2.36 7.31
C HIS A 57 8.13 2.48 8.83
N LEU A 58 8.73 1.52 9.53
CA LEU A 58 8.79 1.48 10.99
C LEU A 58 9.50 2.70 11.61
N GLN A 59 10.34 3.40 10.83
CA GLN A 59 11.07 4.60 11.26
C GLN A 59 10.30 5.92 11.04
N ASP A 60 9.12 5.87 10.41
CA ASP A 60 8.29 7.05 10.11
C ASP A 60 7.37 7.45 11.30
N GLY A 61 7.77 7.11 12.54
CA GLY A 61 6.99 7.30 13.78
C GLY A 61 7.59 8.35 14.71
#